data_AF-A0A847AP54-F1
#
_entry.id   AF-A0A847AP54-F1
#
_cell.length_a   1.000
_cell.length_b   1.000
_cell.length_c   1.000
_cell.angle_alpha   90.00
_cell.angle_beta   90.00
_cell.angle_gamma   90.00
#
_symmetry.space_group_name_H-M   'P 1'
#
loop_
_entity.id
_entity.type
_entity.pdbx_description
1 polymer ?
#
loop_
_entity_poly.entity_id
_entity_poly.type
_entity_poly.pdbx_seq_one_letter_code
_entity_poly.pdbx_strand_id
1 'polypeptide(L)'
;QELPKLISFCNSLNIPLFYNTLYSPKHFALNNLPEDELKKIADNLELFSFKPKSKTGKQNLFYFNDFIGLVRKWEREALKKRALTTDNLLSVEQARRQLSEGIQKYMKENKDVQITISESNNIERILSLFDNREEQKIIYNKLLEVSPSVIIERAKATEGMDDQAIVKMVREYL
;
A
#
# COMPACT_ATOMS: atom_id res chain seq x y z
N GLN A 1 -27.77 -0.79 -3.65
CA GLN A 1 -29.10 -1.36 -3.37
C GLN A 1 -29.28 -2.81 -3.84
N GLU A 2 -28.41 -3.34 -4.71
CA GLU A 2 -28.60 -4.67 -5.31
C GLU A 2 -28.28 -5.83 -4.35
N LEU A 3 -27.17 -5.75 -3.60
CA LEU A 3 -26.75 -6.83 -2.67
C LEU A 3 -27.84 -7.20 -1.63
N PRO A 4 -28.47 -6.23 -0.93
CA PRO A 4 -29.52 -6.56 0.04
C PRO A 4 -30.76 -7.21 -0.59
N LYS A 5 -31.10 -6.81 -1.82
CA LYS A 5 -32.18 -7.44 -2.59
C LYS A 5 -31.84 -8.87 -2.95
N LEU A 6 -30.59 -9.13 -3.38
CA LEU A 6 -30.09 -10.47 -3.66
C LEU A 6 -30.17 -11.39 -2.43
N ILE A 7 -29.76 -10.89 -1.26
CA ILE A 7 -29.87 -11.66 0.00
C ILE A 7 -31.33 -12.00 0.31
N SER A 8 -32.22 -11.02 0.17
CA SER A 8 -33.65 -11.23 0.43
C SER A 8 -34.24 -12.28 -0.53
N PHE A 9 -33.85 -12.22 -1.80
CA PHE A 9 -34.21 -13.19 -2.81
C PHE A 9 -33.69 -14.59 -2.47
N CYS A 10 -32.39 -14.75 -2.22
CA CYS A 10 -31.80 -16.05 -1.86
C CYS A 10 -32.39 -16.62 -0.57
N ASN A 11 -32.69 -15.78 0.43
CA ASN A 11 -33.34 -16.20 1.67
C ASN A 11 -34.76 -16.72 1.42
N SER A 12 -35.53 -16.11 0.51
CA SER A 12 -36.89 -16.56 0.16
C SER A 12 -36.90 -17.94 -0.51
N LEU A 13 -35.81 -18.28 -1.22
CA LEU A 13 -35.63 -19.56 -1.90
C LEU A 13 -34.78 -20.56 -1.09
N ASN A 14 -34.37 -20.19 0.13
CA ASN A 14 -33.47 -20.98 0.97
C ASN A 14 -32.14 -21.37 0.28
N ILE A 15 -31.61 -20.48 -0.56
CA ILE A 15 -30.35 -20.65 -1.31
C ILE A 15 -29.19 -20.03 -0.53
N PRO A 16 -28.08 -20.75 -0.31
CA PRO A 16 -26.89 -20.18 0.34
C PRO A 16 -26.14 -19.22 -0.60
N LEU A 17 -25.66 -18.11 -0.04
CA LEU A 17 -24.82 -17.13 -0.71
C LEU A 17 -23.37 -17.26 -0.24
N PHE A 18 -22.45 -17.04 -1.17
CA PHE A 18 -21.02 -16.99 -0.91
C PHE A 18 -20.42 -15.78 -1.61
N TYR A 19 -19.48 -15.10 -0.95
CA TYR A 19 -18.74 -13.98 -1.53
C TYR A 19 -17.31 -14.43 -1.83
N ASN A 20 -16.86 -14.14 -3.05
CA ASN A 20 -15.46 -14.31 -3.43
C ASN A 20 -14.78 -12.95 -3.45
N THR A 21 -13.55 -12.90 -2.96
CA THR A 21 -12.72 -11.70 -3.07
C THR A 21 -11.88 -11.78 -4.34
N LEU A 22 -12.10 -10.84 -5.25
CA LEU A 22 -11.25 -10.65 -6.42
C LEU A 22 -10.11 -9.69 -6.06
N TYR A 23 -8.87 -10.10 -6.36
CA TYR A 23 -7.68 -9.27 -6.17
C TYR A 23 -7.12 -8.74 -7.50
N SER A 24 -7.47 -9.37 -8.62
CA SER A 24 -7.01 -9.03 -9.97
C SER A 24 -8.13 -9.29 -10.98
N PRO A 25 -8.31 -8.45 -12.02
CA PRO A 25 -7.58 -7.20 -12.30
C PRO A 25 -7.84 -6.11 -11.25
N LYS A 26 -6.84 -5.25 -10.98
CA LYS A 26 -6.93 -4.23 -9.91
C LYS A 26 -8.15 -3.32 -10.04
N HIS A 27 -8.52 -2.93 -11.27
CA HIS A 27 -9.64 -2.01 -11.55
C HIS A 27 -11.03 -2.61 -11.29
N PHE A 28 -11.14 -3.94 -11.15
CA PHE A 28 -12.39 -4.62 -10.76
C PHE A 28 -12.43 -4.99 -9.28
N ALA A 29 -11.30 -4.90 -8.57
CA ALA A 29 -11.18 -5.34 -7.20
C ALA A 29 -11.57 -4.22 -6.22
N LEU A 30 -12.60 -4.47 -5.41
CA LEU A 30 -13.13 -3.49 -4.44
C LEU A 30 -12.04 -2.98 -3.48
N ASN A 31 -11.08 -3.82 -3.11
CA ASN A 31 -9.99 -3.47 -2.18
C ASN A 31 -9.03 -2.40 -2.72
N ASN A 32 -9.13 -2.03 -4.00
CA ASN A 32 -8.36 -0.95 -4.62
C ASN A 32 -9.15 0.34 -4.79
N LEU A 33 -10.41 0.40 -4.33
CA LEU A 33 -11.18 1.64 -4.35
C LEU A 33 -10.60 2.67 -3.37
N PRO A 34 -10.81 3.97 -3.64
CA PRO A 34 -10.56 5.03 -2.69
C PRO A 34 -11.29 4.83 -1.35
N GLU A 35 -10.75 5.43 -0.28
CA GLU A 35 -11.29 5.32 1.08
C GLU A 35 -12.74 5.83 1.19
N ASP A 36 -13.05 6.95 0.55
CA ASP A 36 -14.38 7.56 0.54
C ASP A 36 -15.43 6.68 -0.18
N GLU A 37 -15.05 6.02 -1.27
CA GLU A 37 -15.91 5.07 -1.97
C GLU A 37 -16.14 3.80 -1.14
N LEU A 38 -15.08 3.26 -0.51
CA LEU A 38 -15.19 2.12 0.40
C LEU A 38 -16.09 2.43 1.60
N LYS A 39 -15.91 3.61 2.20
CA LYS A 39 -16.75 4.11 3.29
C LYS A 39 -18.22 4.19 2.87
N LYS A 40 -18.49 4.79 1.71
CA LYS A 40 -19.85 4.92 1.16
C LYS A 40 -20.52 3.56 0.93
N ILE A 41 -19.77 2.57 0.44
CA ILE A 41 -20.27 1.20 0.28
C ILE A 41 -20.63 0.61 1.65
N ALA A 42 -19.70 0.64 2.61
CA ALA A 42 -19.92 0.07 3.94
C ALA A 42 -21.08 0.74 4.67
N ASP A 43 -21.09 2.08 4.74
CA ASP A 43 -22.16 2.87 5.36
C ASP A 43 -23.53 2.52 4.77
N ASN A 44 -23.64 2.40 3.45
CA ASN A 44 -24.88 2.06 2.78
C ASN A 44 -25.35 0.64 3.14
N LEU A 45 -24.43 -0.34 3.14
CA LEU A 45 -24.76 -1.73 3.46
C LEU A 45 -25.17 -1.93 4.93
N GLU A 46 -24.58 -1.16 5.85
CA GLU A 46 -24.90 -1.20 7.28
C GLU A 46 -26.31 -0.70 7.62
N LEU A 47 -26.95 0.07 6.73
CA LEU A 47 -28.35 0.48 6.89
C LEU A 47 -29.34 -0.68 6.79
N PHE A 48 -28.92 -1.81 6.23
CA PHE A 48 -29.79 -2.96 5.99
C PHE A 48 -29.74 -3.93 7.17
N SER A 49 -30.91 -4.30 7.68
CA SER A 49 -31.06 -5.35 8.68
C SER A 49 -31.95 -6.47 8.16
N PHE A 50 -31.60 -7.72 8.49
CA PHE A 50 -32.34 -8.91 8.09
C PHE A 50 -32.84 -9.65 9.33
N LYS A 51 -34.03 -10.25 9.23
CA LYS A 51 -34.60 -11.11 10.28
C LYS A 51 -34.70 -12.55 9.76
N PRO A 52 -33.58 -13.29 9.68
CA PRO A 52 -33.57 -14.62 9.09
C PRO A 52 -34.34 -15.62 9.95
N LYS A 53 -35.25 -16.37 9.31
CA LYS A 53 -36.02 -17.44 9.97
C LYS A 53 -35.42 -18.82 9.76
N SER A 54 -34.74 -19.05 8.63
CA SER A 54 -34.13 -20.34 8.28
C SER A 54 -32.64 -20.41 8.63
N LYS A 55 -32.08 -21.63 8.66
CA LYS A 55 -30.64 -21.87 8.82
C LYS A 55 -29.84 -21.18 7.70
N THR A 56 -30.28 -21.31 6.45
CA THR A 56 -29.65 -20.64 5.30
C THR A 56 -29.72 -19.12 5.43
N GLY A 57 -30.84 -18.57 5.90
CA GLY A 57 -30.95 -17.14 6.13
C GLY A 57 -29.95 -16.61 7.17
N LYS A 58 -29.72 -17.39 8.24
CA LYS A 58 -28.70 -17.04 9.25
C LYS A 58 -27.29 -17.09 8.66
N GLN A 59 -27.00 -18.09 7.82
CA GLN A 59 -25.72 -18.20 7.13
C GLN A 59 -25.50 -17.04 6.14
N ASN A 60 -26.50 -16.67 5.36
CA ASN A 60 -26.43 -15.54 4.43
C ASN A 60 -26.23 -14.21 5.17
N LEU A 61 -26.90 -14.02 6.30
CA LEU A 61 -26.68 -12.86 7.17
C LEU A 61 -25.26 -12.82 7.72
N PHE A 62 -24.73 -13.97 8.16
CA PHE A 62 -23.34 -14.06 8.60
C PHE A 62 -22.37 -13.61 7.50
N TYR A 63 -22.48 -14.16 6.28
CA TYR A 63 -21.60 -13.78 5.17
C TYR A 63 -21.77 -12.33 4.73
N PHE A 64 -22.98 -11.77 4.82
CA PHE A 64 -23.20 -10.36 4.53
C PHE A 64 -22.48 -9.46 5.53
N ASN A 65 -22.58 -9.76 6.82
CA ASN A 65 -21.88 -9.00 7.85
C ASN A 65 -20.35 -9.15 7.72
N ASP A 66 -19.87 -10.35 7.37
CA ASP A 66 -18.46 -10.60 7.10
C ASP A 66 -17.95 -9.79 5.91
N PHE A 67 -18.75 -9.70 4.84
CA PHE A 67 -18.46 -8.85 3.69
C PHE A 67 -18.38 -7.36 4.08
N ILE A 68 -19.32 -6.84 4.89
CA ILE A 68 -19.24 -5.47 5.42
C ILE A 68 -17.94 -5.27 6.22
N GLY A 69 -17.61 -6.22 7.10
CA GLY A 69 -16.37 -6.19 7.88
C GLY A 69 -15.11 -6.16 7.01
N LEU A 70 -15.12 -6.89 5.90
CA LEU A 70 -14.05 -6.89 4.91
C LEU A 70 -13.93 -5.54 4.19
N VAL A 71 -15.04 -4.93 3.79
CA VAL A 71 -15.02 -3.58 3.19
C VAL A 71 -14.49 -2.54 4.18
N ARG A 72 -14.91 -2.59 5.45
CA ARG A 72 -14.37 -1.73 6.53
C ARG A 72 -12.88 -1.94 6.76
N LYS A 73 -12.39 -3.17 6.60
CA LYS A 73 -10.94 -3.45 6.67
C LYS A 73 -10.22 -2.74 5.53
N TRP A 74 -10.70 -2.86 4.29
CA TRP A 74 -10.11 -2.17 3.15
C TRP A 74 -10.18 -0.66 3.27
N GLU A 75 -11.26 -0.09 3.81
CA GLU A 75 -11.37 1.35 4.10
C GLU A 75 -10.23 1.81 5.01
N ARG A 76 -9.97 1.10 6.12
CA ARG A 76 -8.86 1.41 7.03
C ARG A 76 -7.49 1.26 6.36
N GLU A 77 -7.32 0.28 5.49
CA GLU A 77 -6.07 0.08 4.74
C GLU A 77 -5.88 1.20 3.72
N ALA A 78 -6.93 1.63 3.03
CA ALA A 78 -6.91 2.77 2.11
C ALA A 78 -6.61 4.07 2.86
N LEU A 79 -7.18 4.28 4.05
CA LEU A 79 -6.86 5.42 4.91
C LEU A 79 -5.38 5.42 5.33
N LYS A 80 -4.81 4.26 5.70
CA LYS A 80 -3.38 4.14 6.01
C LYS A 80 -2.52 4.45 4.79
N LYS A 81 -2.85 3.91 3.62
CA LYS A 81 -2.17 4.23 2.35
C LYS A 81 -2.25 5.73 2.03
N ARG A 82 -3.41 6.34 2.28
CA ARG A 82 -3.65 7.79 2.12
C ARG A 82 -2.84 8.64 3.09
N ALA A 83 -2.78 8.25 4.36
CA ALA A 83 -1.98 8.93 5.38
C ALA A 83 -0.47 8.82 5.07
N LEU A 84 -0.06 7.78 4.34
CA LEU A 84 1.28 7.60 3.78
C LEU A 84 1.47 8.34 2.44
N THR A 85 0.45 9.00 1.88
CA THR A 85 0.57 9.80 0.64
C THR A 85 0.79 11.28 0.95
N THR A 86 1.94 11.77 0.45
CA THR A 86 2.41 13.15 0.22
C THR A 86 2.24 14.26 1.28
N ASP A 87 1.15 14.38 2.02
CA ASP A 87 0.96 15.49 2.98
C ASP A 87 1.68 15.29 4.32
N ASN A 88 1.89 14.04 4.73
CA ASN A 88 2.72 13.68 5.91
C ASN A 88 4.15 13.29 5.54
N LEU A 89 4.45 13.20 4.25
CA LEU A 89 5.80 12.88 3.80
C LEU A 89 6.70 14.07 4.12
N LEU A 90 7.86 13.78 4.70
CA LEU A 90 8.91 14.78 4.89
C LEU A 90 9.18 15.45 3.55
N SER A 91 9.44 16.77 3.58
CA SER A 91 9.98 17.47 2.42
C SER A 91 11.22 16.74 1.90
N VAL A 92 11.52 16.88 0.61
CA VAL A 92 12.69 16.23 -0.01
C VAL A 92 13.95 16.49 0.81
N GLU A 93 14.11 17.73 1.30
CA GLU A 93 15.23 18.17 2.11
C GLU A 93 15.28 17.47 3.49
N GLN A 94 14.13 17.34 4.17
CA GLN A 94 14.05 16.64 5.45
C GLN A 94 14.27 15.13 5.30
N ALA A 95 13.67 14.52 4.28
CA ALA A 95 13.78 13.09 4.03
C ALA A 95 15.21 12.72 3.64
N ARG A 96 15.85 13.53 2.78
CA ARG A 96 17.27 13.39 2.42
C ARG A 96 18.17 13.46 3.64
N ARG A 97 17.96 14.47 4.50
CA ARG A 97 18.75 14.62 5.73
C ARG A 97 18.64 13.40 6.64
N GLN A 98 17.43 12.92 6.90
CA GLN A 98 17.23 11.74 7.74
C GLN A 98 17.86 10.48 7.15
N LEU A 99 17.76 10.30 5.83
CA LEU A 99 18.35 9.17 5.15
C LEU A 99 19.89 9.20 5.29
N SER A 100 20.51 10.35 5.06
CA SER A 100 21.96 10.53 5.24
C SER A 100 22.40 10.27 6.68
N GLU A 101 21.67 10.79 7.67
CA GLU A 101 21.96 10.57 9.09
C GLU A 101 21.84 9.08 9.48
N GLY A 102 20.81 8.39 8.99
CA GLY A 102 20.59 6.96 9.23
C GLY A 102 21.70 6.08 8.64
N ILE A 103 22.14 6.38 7.42
CA ILE A 103 23.26 5.68 6.77
C ILE A 103 24.57 5.94 7.52
N GLN A 104 24.87 7.19 7.86
CA GLN A 104 26.09 7.55 8.61
C GLN A 104 26.13 6.87 9.99
N LYS A 105 25.00 6.84 10.70
CA LYS A 105 24.89 6.15 11.99
C LYS A 105 25.16 4.65 11.82
N TYR A 106 24.53 4.01 10.84
CA TYR A 106 24.75 2.60 10.54
C TYR A 106 26.22 2.31 10.24
N MET A 107 26.90 3.14 9.47
CA MET A 107 28.34 3.00 9.18
C MET A 107 29.21 3.12 10.44
N LYS A 108 28.90 4.06 11.33
CA LYS A 108 29.64 4.25 12.59
C LYS A 108 29.51 3.03 13.51
N GLU A 109 28.32 2.43 13.52
CA GLU A 109 28.01 1.25 14.34
C GLU A 109 28.59 -0.04 13.73
N ASN A 110 28.75 -0.10 12.39
CA ASN A 110 29.23 -1.27 11.67
C ASN A 110 30.59 -0.96 11.00
N LYS A 111 31.67 -1.01 11.81
CA LYS A 111 33.05 -0.66 11.41
C LYS A 111 33.59 -1.46 10.21
N ASP A 112 32.97 -2.60 9.89
CA ASP A 112 33.35 -3.46 8.76
C ASP A 112 32.76 -2.98 7.42
N VAL A 113 31.81 -2.04 7.44
CA VAL A 113 31.21 -1.46 6.24
C VAL A 113 32.04 -0.25 5.82
N GLN A 114 33.11 -0.49 5.07
CA GLN A 114 33.79 0.57 4.31
C GLN A 114 32.95 0.89 3.08
N ILE A 115 32.15 1.96 3.17
CA ILE A 115 31.54 2.57 1.99
C ILE A 115 32.64 3.37 1.29
N THR A 116 33.01 2.95 0.09
CA THR A 116 33.92 3.74 -0.75
C THR A 116 33.23 5.04 -1.15
N ILE A 117 33.98 6.14 -1.35
CA ILE A 117 33.41 7.44 -1.79
C ILE A 117 32.51 7.28 -3.04
N SER A 118 32.78 6.29 -3.90
CA SER A 118 31.95 5.93 -5.05
C SER A 118 30.52 5.52 -4.69
N GLU A 119 30.30 4.81 -3.60
CA GLU A 119 28.99 4.30 -3.19
C GLU A 119 28.09 5.40 -2.62
N SER A 120 28.68 6.36 -1.89
CA SER A 120 27.95 7.58 -1.46
C SER A 120 27.54 8.42 -2.66
N ASN A 121 28.39 8.49 -3.68
CA ASN A 121 28.07 9.19 -4.93
C ASN A 121 26.99 8.46 -5.74
N ASN A 122 26.92 7.12 -5.66
CA ASN A 122 25.87 6.34 -6.34
C ASN A 122 24.48 6.59 -5.73
N ILE A 123 24.37 6.72 -4.41
CA ILE A 123 23.09 7.05 -3.76
C ILE A 123 22.58 8.41 -4.23
N GLU A 124 23.44 9.42 -4.20
CA GLU A 124 23.09 10.77 -4.67
C GLU A 124 22.82 10.79 -6.18
N ARG A 125 23.55 10.00 -6.97
CA ARG A 125 23.28 9.81 -8.40
C ARG A 125 21.88 9.24 -8.61
N ILE A 126 21.53 8.11 -8.00
CA ILE A 126 20.20 7.48 -8.13
C ILE A 126 19.09 8.49 -7.83
N LEU A 127 19.24 9.25 -6.75
CA LEU A 127 18.25 10.24 -6.31
C LEU A 127 18.13 11.42 -7.27
N SER A 128 19.23 11.83 -7.90
CA SER A 128 19.25 12.88 -8.92
C SER A 128 18.58 12.49 -10.25
N LEU A 129 18.35 11.19 -10.51
CA LEU A 129 17.73 10.72 -11.75
C LEU A 129 16.21 10.95 -11.83
N PHE A 130 15.59 11.43 -10.75
CA PHE A 130 14.16 11.69 -10.70
C PHE A 130 13.92 13.19 -10.74
N ASP A 131 13.67 13.78 -11.91
CA ASP A 131 13.50 15.24 -12.05
C ASP A 131 12.22 15.78 -11.37
N ASN A 132 11.24 14.92 -11.13
CA ASN A 132 9.97 15.30 -10.51
C ASN A 132 10.11 15.34 -8.98
N ARG A 133 9.97 16.54 -8.39
CA ARG A 133 10.07 16.76 -6.93
C ARG A 133 9.09 15.92 -6.12
N GLU A 134 7.91 15.61 -6.65
CA GLU A 134 6.95 14.71 -5.99
C GLU A 134 7.39 13.25 -6.08
N GLU A 135 7.97 12.81 -7.21
CA GLU A 135 8.57 11.47 -7.31
C GLU A 135 9.75 11.33 -6.35
N GLN A 136 10.65 12.33 -6.27
CA GLN A 136 11.73 12.36 -5.29
C GLN A 136 11.19 12.24 -3.87
N LYS A 137 10.16 13.03 -3.53
CA LYS A 137 9.54 13.02 -2.20
C LYS A 137 9.02 11.64 -1.83
N ILE A 138 8.35 10.95 -2.75
CA ILE A 138 7.86 9.57 -2.53
C ILE A 138 9.03 8.59 -2.37
N ILE A 139 10.05 8.68 -3.22
CA ILE A 139 11.21 7.78 -3.20
C ILE A 139 11.99 7.93 -1.90
N TYR A 140 12.33 9.16 -1.51
CA TYR A 140 13.05 9.41 -0.26
C TYR A 140 12.31 8.86 0.95
N ASN A 141 11.00 9.12 1.05
CA ASN A 141 10.24 8.65 2.20
C ASN A 141 10.09 7.12 2.21
N LYS A 142 10.00 6.46 1.05
CA LYS A 142 10.05 4.99 0.99
C LYS A 142 11.41 4.42 1.37
N LEU A 143 12.50 5.08 0.98
CA LEU A 143 13.85 4.65 1.36
C LEU A 143 14.08 4.73 2.88
N LEU A 144 13.41 5.65 3.59
CA LEU A 144 13.47 5.70 5.06
C LEU A 144 12.85 4.47 5.74
N GLU A 145 11.97 3.74 5.06
CA GLU A 145 11.36 2.50 5.55
C GLU A 145 12.26 1.28 5.32
N VAL A 146 13.32 1.41 4.52
CA VAL A 146 14.25 0.34 4.16
C VAL A 146 15.47 0.39 5.08
N SER A 147 16.00 -0.77 5.49
CA SER A 147 17.20 -0.80 6.33
C SER A 147 18.42 -0.22 5.58
N PRO A 148 19.29 0.57 6.25
CA PRO A 148 20.46 1.16 5.62
C PRO A 148 21.36 0.15 4.90
N SER A 149 21.49 -1.07 5.43
CA SER A 149 22.26 -2.17 4.81
C SER A 149 21.78 -2.52 3.39
N VAL A 150 20.47 -2.60 3.19
CA VAL A 150 19.85 -2.97 1.90
C VAL A 150 20.01 -1.83 0.89
N ILE A 151 19.94 -0.58 1.35
CA ILE A 151 20.16 0.60 0.51
C ILE A 151 21.60 0.60 -0.02
N ILE A 152 22.58 0.33 0.84
CA ILE A 152 24.00 0.26 0.49
C ILE A 152 24.26 -0.88 -0.50
N GLU A 153 23.74 -2.08 -0.23
CA GLU A 153 23.89 -3.24 -1.11
C GLU A 153 23.35 -2.96 -2.52
N ARG A 154 22.20 -2.28 -2.61
CA ARG A 154 21.61 -1.92 -3.89
C ARG A 154 22.35 -0.80 -4.60
N ALA A 155 22.86 0.19 -3.88
CA ALA A 155 23.72 1.23 -4.47
C ALA A 155 25.00 0.64 -5.07
N LYS A 156 25.53 -0.44 -4.47
CA LYS A 156 26.63 -1.23 -5.06
C LYS A 156 26.19 -1.97 -6.31
N ALA A 157 25.03 -2.62 -6.29
CA ALA A 157 24.49 -3.33 -7.45
C ALA A 157 24.23 -2.42 -8.66
N THR A 158 24.05 -1.11 -8.45
CA THR A 158 23.89 -0.13 -9.54
C THR A 158 25.20 0.37 -10.16
N GLU A 159 26.36 -0.05 -9.63
CA GLU A 159 27.64 0.34 -10.18
C GLU A 159 27.81 -0.19 -11.62
N GLY A 160 28.11 0.70 -12.55
CA GLY A 160 28.23 0.36 -13.98
C GLY A 160 26.90 0.26 -14.74
N MET A 161 25.74 0.43 -14.08
CA MET A 161 24.45 0.54 -14.77
C MET A 161 24.29 1.93 -15.42
N ASP A 162 23.60 1.97 -16.55
CA ASP A 162 23.11 3.21 -17.13
C ASP A 162 21.92 3.78 -16.35
N ASP A 163 21.66 5.07 -16.51
CA ASP A 163 20.65 5.80 -15.75
C ASP A 163 19.22 5.28 -16.00
N GLN A 164 18.92 4.79 -17.21
CA GLN A 164 17.59 4.26 -17.53
C GLN A 164 17.32 2.93 -16.83
N ALA A 165 18.32 2.06 -16.76
CA ALA A 165 18.25 0.79 -16.06
C ALA A 165 18.07 0.99 -14.54
N ILE A 166 18.74 1.99 -13.96
CA ILE A 166 18.60 2.37 -12.54
C ILE A 166 17.18 2.87 -12.26
N VAL A 167 16.67 3.81 -13.06
CA VAL A 167 15.31 4.36 -12.89
C VAL A 167 14.25 3.26 -12.98
N LYS A 168 14.41 2.33 -13.93
CA LYS A 168 13.50 1.19 -14.09
C LYS A 168 13.51 0.29 -12.84
N MET A 169 14.70 -0.08 -12.35
CA MET A 169 14.85 -0.92 -11.15
C MET A 169 14.20 -0.27 -9.92
N VAL A 170 14.42 1.03 -9.70
CA VAL A 170 13.83 1.75 -8.58
C VAL A 170 12.31 1.80 -8.72
N ARG A 171 11.77 2.09 -9.92
CA ARG A 171 10.32 2.12 -10.17
C ARG A 171 9.64 0.76 -9.98
N GLU A 172 10.30 -0.35 -10.27
CA GLU A 172 9.76 -1.70 -9.99
C GLU A 172 9.67 -2.00 -8.48
N TYR A 173 10.40 -1.24 -7.66
CA TYR A 173 10.43 -1.38 -6.20
C TYR A 173 9.49 -0.41 -5.47
N LEU A 174 8.98 0.61 -6.17
CA LEU A 174 7.99 1.56 -5.67
C LEU A 174 6.58 1.00 -5.85
#